data_AF-A0A3D5S614-F1
#
_entry.id   AF-A0A3D5S614-F1
#
_cell.length_a   1.000
_cell.length_b   1.000
_cell.length_c   1.000
_cell.angle_alpha   90.00
_cell.angle_beta   90.00
_cell.angle_gamma   90.00
#
_symmetry.space_group_name_H-M   'P 1'
#
loop_
_entity.id
_entity.type
_entity.pdbx_description
1 polymer ?
#
loop_
_entity_poly.entity_id
_entity_poly.type
_entity_poly.pdbx_seq_one_letter_code
_entity_poly.pdbx_strand_id
1 'polypeptide(L)' 'EEHPLRIASRNLTAVLGVIEGTFTEPMPIGEGQTIPPTGKAYKLNMVTIGLWNEDGQMYEEYLFWDNMAFMKQLGLAQ' A
#
# COMPACT_ATOMS: atom_id res chain seq x y z
N GLU A 1 5.26 -9.57 -10.61
CA GLU A 1 5.41 -9.11 -9.21
C GLU A 1 6.14 -10.15 -8.39
N GLU A 2 7.17 -9.71 -7.67
CA GLU A 2 7.79 -10.53 -6.64
C GLU A 2 6.99 -10.39 -5.36
N HIS A 3 6.52 -11.52 -4.83
CA HIS A 3 5.92 -11.59 -3.50
C HIS A 3 6.81 -12.51 -2.67
N PRO A 4 7.86 -11.97 -2.04
CA PRO A 4 8.91 -12.78 -1.42
C PRO A 4 8.42 -13.54 -0.19
N LEU A 5 7.35 -13.06 0.46
CA LEU A 5 6.73 -13.72 1.60
C LEU A 5 5.22 -13.87 1.36
N ARG A 6 4.73 -15.10 1.45
CA ARG A 6 3.30 -15.43 1.38
C ARG A 6 3.01 -16.50 2.41
N ILE A 7 2.07 -16.23 3.30
CA ILE A 7 1.53 -17.22 4.22
C ILE A 7 0.02 -17.26 4.09
N ALA A 8 -0.54 -18.46 4.22
CA ALA A 8 -1.96 -18.68 4.32
C ALA A 8 -2.20 -19.61 5.51
N SER A 9 -3.16 -19.27 6.35
CA SER A 9 -3.56 -20.09 7.50
C SER A 9 -5.06 -19.97 7.70
N ARG A 10 -5.77 -21.08 7.49
CA ARG A 10 -7.24 -21.13 7.53
C ARG A 10 -7.83 -20.09 6.58
N ASN A 11 -8.53 -19.11 7.15
CA ASN A 11 -9.24 -18.05 6.46
C ASN A 11 -8.46 -16.73 6.42
N LEU A 12 -7.15 -16.76 6.67
CA LEU A 12 -6.27 -15.60 6.66
C LEU A 12 -5.14 -15.79 5.64
N THR A 13 -4.87 -14.76 4.86
CA THR A 13 -3.65 -14.64 4.05
C THR A 13 -2.83 -13.44 4.53
N ALA A 14 -1.51 -13.56 4.47
CA ALA A 14 -0.61 -12.42 4.60
C ALA A 14 0.45 -12.48 3.49
N VAL A 15 0.53 -11.40 2.71
CA VAL A 15 1.35 -11.33 1.50
C VAL A 15 2.18 -10.05 1.55
N LEU A 16 3.49 -10.21 1.38
CA LEU A 16 4.38 -9.10 1.09
C LEU A 16 4.38 -8.86 -0.43
N GLY A 17 4.02 -7.65 -0.84
CA GLY A 17 4.11 -7.18 -2.21
C GLY A 17 4.99 -5.94 -2.32
N VAL A 18 5.25 -5.54 -3.56
CA VAL A 18 5.95 -4.30 -3.89
C VAL A 18 4.99 -3.44 -4.70
N ILE A 19 4.71 -2.22 -4.23
CA ILE A 19 3.99 -1.21 -5.02
C ILE A 19 5.00 -0.30 -5.68
N GLU A 20 4.83 -0.10 -6.99
CA GLU A 20 5.59 0.86 -7.78
C GLU A 20 4.63 1.84 -8.44
N GLY A 21 5.03 3.11 -8.53
CA GLY A 21 4.23 4.11 -9.19
C GLY A 21 4.95 5.45 -9.32
N THR A 22 4.24 6.42 -9.91
CA THR A 22 4.71 7.80 -10.07
C THR A 22 3.62 8.74 -9.56
N PHE A 23 3.99 9.74 -8.76
CA PHE A 23 3.04 10.69 -8.21
C PHE A 23 2.67 11.77 -9.25
N THR A 24 1.71 11.45 -10.12
CA THR A 24 1.32 12.27 -11.28
C THR A 24 0.02 13.06 -11.08
N GLU A 25 -0.81 12.68 -10.12
CA GLU A 25 -2.11 13.32 -9.84
C GLU A 25 -2.15 13.93 -8.44
N PRO A 26 -3.00 14.93 -8.16
CA PRO A 26 -3.14 15.49 -6.82
C PRO A 26 -3.60 14.46 -5.77
N MET A 27 -2.98 14.48 -4.58
CA MET A 27 -3.35 13.60 -3.46
C MET A 27 -4.24 14.36 -2.47
N PRO A 28 -5.50 13.95 -2.25
CA PRO A 28 -6.34 14.53 -1.21
C PRO A 28 -5.86 14.09 0.19
N ILE A 29 -5.74 15.03 1.12
CA ILE A 29 -5.27 14.78 2.50
C ILE A 29 -6.33 15.07 3.57
N GLY A 30 -7.58 15.25 3.15
CA GLY A 30 -8.71 15.60 4.03
C GLY A 30 -8.93 17.11 4.13
N GLU A 31 -10.06 17.50 4.74
CA GLU A 31 -10.43 18.90 4.99
C GLU A 31 -10.41 19.81 3.73
N GLY A 32 -10.62 19.22 2.54
CA GLY A 32 -10.56 19.96 1.26
C GLY A 32 -9.14 20.32 0.81
N GLN A 33 -8.10 19.86 1.50
CA GLN A 33 -6.70 20.10 1.14
C GLN A 33 -6.17 19.02 0.21
N THR A 34 -5.25 19.42 -0.67
CA THR A 34 -4.59 18.52 -1.63
C THR A 34 -3.10 18.81 -1.71
N ILE A 35 -2.31 17.76 -1.96
CA ILE A 35 -0.88 17.86 -2.26
C ILE A 35 -0.72 17.80 -3.79
N PRO A 36 -0.02 18.76 -4.42
CA PRO A 36 0.22 18.72 -5.86
C PRO A 36 1.16 17.56 -6.25
N PRO A 37 1.02 17.02 -7.47
CA PRO A 37 1.89 15.94 -7.94
C PRO A 37 3.35 16.40 -8.02
N THR A 38 4.28 15.53 -7.64
CA THR A 38 5.73 15.82 -7.69
C THR A 38 6.44 15.17 -8.87
N GLY A 39 5.78 14.27 -9.60
CA GLY A 39 6.36 13.50 -10.71
C GLY A 39 7.41 12.49 -10.27
N LYS A 40 7.63 12.32 -8.96
CA LYS A 40 8.61 11.36 -8.43
C LYS A 40 8.07 9.94 -8.48
N ALA A 41 8.93 9.02 -8.89
CA ALA A 41 8.67 7.60 -8.80
C ALA A 41 8.85 7.12 -7.35
N TYR A 42 8.08 6.12 -6.96
CA TYR A 42 8.22 5.44 -5.68
C TYR A 42 8.18 3.91 -5.87
N LYS A 43 8.84 3.22 -4.95
CA LYS A 43 8.85 1.76 -4.80
C LYS A 43 8.81 1.43 -3.32
N LEU A 44 7.77 0.72 -2.89
CA LEU A 44 7.51 0.44 -1.48
C LEU A 44 7.16 -1.03 -1.27
N ASN A 45 7.69 -1.59 -0.19
CA ASN A 45 7.21 -2.86 0.33
C ASN A 45 5.88 -2.63 1.06
N MET A 46 4.91 -3.49 0.80
CA MET A 46 3.58 -3.47 1.41
C MET A 46 3.21 -4.86 1.91
N VAL A 47 2.60 -4.94 3.09
CA VAL A 47 1.98 -6.16 3.60
C VAL A 47 0.47 -6.03 3.51
N THR A 48 -0.16 -6.96 2.80
CA THR A 48 -1.61 -7.14 2.78
C THR A 48 -1.98 -8.34 3.65
N ILE A 49 -2.86 -8.15 4.63
CA ILE A 49 -3.48 -9.21 5.40
C ILE A 49 -4.95 -9.26 5.03
N GLY A 50 -5.39 -10.36 4.43
CA GLY A 50 -6.78 -10.57 4.02
C GLY A 50 -7.46 -11.60 4.91
N LEU A 51 -8.69 -11.31 5.35
CA LEU A 51 -9.58 -12.28 5.98
C LEU A 51 -10.67 -12.69 4.99
N TRP A 52 -10.92 -13.98 4.91
CA TRP A 52 -11.76 -14.62 3.90
C TRP A 52 -12.95 -15.32 4.57
N ASN A 53 -14.12 -15.28 3.95
CA ASN A 53 -15.29 -16.03 4.41
C ASN A 53 -15.33 -17.45 3.82
N GLU A 54 -16.31 -18.25 4.24
CA GLU A 54 -16.47 -19.63 3.76
C GLU A 54 -16.77 -19.71 2.26
N ASP A 55 -17.36 -18.66 1.67
CA ASP A 55 -17.63 -18.53 0.23
C ASP A 55 -16.38 -18.13 -0.58
N GLY A 56 -15.22 -17.96 0.08
CA GLY A 56 -13.96 -17.59 -0.57
C GLY A 56 -13.84 -16.11 -0.94
N GLN A 57 -14.65 -15.24 -0.34
CA GLN A 57 -14.62 -13.78 -0.54
C GLN A 57 -13.83 -13.10 0.57
N MET A 58 -12.97 -12.16 0.21
CA MET A 58 -12.29 -11.31 1.19
C MET A 58 -13.30 -10.33 1.79
N TYR A 59 -13.49 -10.37 3.10
CA TYR A 59 -14.42 -9.49 3.79
C TYR A 59 -13.72 -8.38 4.59
N GLU A 60 -12.42 -8.53 4.86
CA GLU A 60 -11.63 -7.55 5.60
C GLU A 60 -10.18 -7.57 5.11
N GLU A 61 -9.60 -6.38 4.99
CA GLU A 61 -8.24 -6.16 4.53
C GLU A 61 -7.52 -5.21 5.47
N TYR A 62 -6.31 -5.58 5.86
CA TYR A 62 -5.35 -4.71 6.53
C TYR A 62 -4.15 -4.50 5.62
N LEU A 63 -3.78 -3.25 5.43
CA LEU A 63 -2.72 -2.85 4.52
C LEU A 63 -1.69 -2.03 5.28
N PHE A 64 -0.43 -2.46 5.23
CA PHE A 64 0.67 -1.81 5.94
C PHE A 64 1.82 -1.50 4.99
N TRP A 65 2.36 -0.29 5.10
CA TRP A 65 3.58 0.14 4.42
C TRP A 65 4.27 1.22 5.27
N ASP A 66 5.52 1.54 4.93
CA ASP A 66 6.27 2.59 5.60
C ASP A 66 5.85 3.98 5.06
N ASN A 67 5.00 4.67 5.82
CA ASN A 67 4.56 6.03 5.49
C ASN A 67 5.70 7.04 5.45
N MET A 68 6.71 6.91 6.31
CA MET A 68 7.83 7.84 6.30
C MET A 68 8.67 7.65 5.04
N ALA A 69 8.97 6.40 4.67
CA ALA A 69 9.65 6.10 3.42
C ALA A 69 8.85 6.57 2.20
N PHE A 70 7.52 6.39 2.21
CA PHE A 70 6.66 6.89 1.13
C PHE A 70 6.77 8.40 0.99
N MET A 71 6.56 9.14 2.07
CA MET A 71 6.60 10.61 2.05
C MET A 71 7.97 11.15 1.62
N LYS A 72 9.08 10.50 2.02
CA LYS A 72 10.43 10.84 1.52
C LYS A 72 10.56 10.64 0.02
N GLN A 73 10.11 9.50 -0.52
CA GLN A 73 10.17 9.21 -1.96
C GLN A 73 9.29 10.16 -2.77
N LEU A 74 8.14 10.58 -2.22
CA LEU A 74 7.28 11.61 -2.81
C LEU A 74 7.90 13.02 -2.75
N GLY A 75 8.95 13.24 -1.95
CA GLY A 75 9.56 14.56 -1.76
C GLY A 75 8.83 15.45 -0.76
N LEU A 76 8.05 14.84 0.15
CA LEU A 76 7.20 15.51 1.13
C LEU A 76 7.77 15.43 2.56
N ALA A 77 8.84 14.66 2.77
CA ALA A 77 9.56 14.53 4.04
C ALA A 77 11.08 14.40 3.80
N GLN A 78 11.89 14.64 4.84
CA GLN A 78 13.34 14.42 4.84
C GLN A 78 13.71 13.07 5.45
#